data_AF-A0A534CA41-F1
#
_entry.id   AF-A0A534CA41-F1
#
_cell.length_a   1.000
_cell.length_b   1.000
_cell.length_c   1.000
_cell.angle_alpha   90.00
_cell.angle_beta   90.00
_cell.angle_gamma   90.00
#
_symmetry.space_group_name_H-M   'P 1'
#
loop_
_entity.id
_entity.type
_entity.pdbx_description
1 polymer ?
#
loop_
_entity_poly.entity_id
_entity_poly.type
_entity_poly.pdbx_seq_one_letter_code
_entity_poly.pdbx_strand_id
1 'polypeptide(L)'
;MLAGYLTDIEQLLDEQHRDAALREAFDLPRIAVALTDPQLRCSGEQMKTWCEKWIGPPGAGRQAPALDYERVGRTVSERVTQEGGAGPDSVPTRALRRLRLRRYLRTPSRGFPARHGENLPPQETEAVEMCTALVEAARRWYARSACHDTTVQSNLARLAVLR
;
A
#
# COMPACT_ATOMS: atom_id res chain seq x y z
N MET A 1 -4.95 12.03 2.86
CA MET A 1 -5.00 11.43 1.50
C MET A 1 -4.55 9.98 1.58
N LEU A 2 -3.32 9.71 1.99
CA LEU A 2 -2.81 8.35 2.22
C LEU A 2 -3.67 7.55 3.21
N ALA A 3 -4.03 8.13 4.37
CA ALA A 3 -4.89 7.45 5.35
C ALA A 3 -6.24 6.99 4.77
N GLY A 4 -6.84 7.77 3.86
CA GLY A 4 -8.08 7.37 3.19
C GLY A 4 -7.86 6.21 2.22
N TYR A 5 -6.78 6.29 1.43
CA TYR A 5 -6.40 5.20 0.53
C TYR A 5 -6.16 3.87 1.26
N LEU A 6 -5.58 3.91 2.46
CA LEU A 6 -5.41 2.73 3.31
C LEU A 6 -6.77 2.19 3.79
N THR A 7 -7.67 3.06 4.25
CA THR A 7 -9.04 2.67 4.64
C THR A 7 -9.82 2.08 3.46
N ASP A 8 -9.63 2.59 2.25
CA ASP A 8 -10.27 2.04 1.05
C ASP A 8 -9.80 0.61 0.75
N ILE A 9 -8.51 0.32 0.94
CA ILE A 9 -7.96 -1.03 0.78
C ILE A 9 -8.55 -1.96 1.84
N GLU A 10 -8.63 -1.51 3.10
CA GLU A 10 -9.26 -2.27 4.19
C GLU A 10 -10.74 -2.55 3.89
N GLN A 11 -11.47 -1.56 3.37
CA GLN A 11 -12.85 -1.73 2.97
C GLN A 11 -13.00 -2.74 1.81
N LEU A 12 -12.12 -2.73 0.82
CA LEU A 12 -12.14 -3.73 -0.26
C LEU A 12 -11.88 -5.14 0.28
N LEU A 13 -11.07 -5.29 1.33
CA LEU A 13 -10.89 -6.57 2.01
C LEU A 13 -12.17 -7.00 2.74
N ASP A 14 -12.82 -6.08 3.45
CA ASP A 14 -14.08 -6.32 4.16
C ASP A 14 -15.23 -6.71 3.20
N GLU A 15 -15.28 -6.06 2.03
CA GLU A 15 -16.24 -6.35 0.95
C GLU A 15 -15.87 -7.60 0.12
N GLN A 16 -14.81 -8.32 0.50
CA GLN A 16 -14.29 -9.51 -0.20
C GLN A 16 -13.83 -9.25 -1.65
N HIS A 17 -13.59 -7.99 -2.02
CA HIS A 17 -12.98 -7.59 -3.29
C HIS A 17 -11.46 -7.74 -3.26
N ARG A 18 -10.96 -8.95 -2.96
CA ARG A 18 -9.55 -9.26 -2.66
C ARG A 18 -8.60 -8.92 -3.81
N ASP A 19 -8.95 -9.22 -5.05
CA ASP A 19 -8.11 -8.87 -6.21
C ASP A 19 -7.95 -7.36 -6.41
N ALA A 20 -9.02 -6.60 -6.13
CA ALA A 20 -8.99 -5.15 -6.19
C ALA A 20 -8.17 -4.59 -5.02
N ALA A 21 -8.37 -5.10 -3.80
CA ALA A 21 -7.60 -4.75 -2.62
C ALA A 21 -6.10 -5.00 -2.84
N LEU A 22 -5.75 -6.17 -3.37
CA LEU A 22 -4.37 -6.56 -3.62
C LEU A 22 -3.70 -5.67 -4.66
N ARG A 23 -4.40 -5.40 -5.77
CA ARG A 23 -3.91 -4.48 -6.79
C ARG A 23 -3.64 -3.07 -6.24
N GLU A 24 -4.45 -2.61 -5.30
CA GLU A 24 -4.27 -1.30 -4.66
C GLU A 24 -3.20 -1.32 -3.55
N ALA A 25 -3.11 -2.41 -2.80
CA ALA A 25 -2.03 -2.60 -1.84
C ALA A 25 -0.66 -2.58 -2.54
N PHE A 26 -0.53 -3.19 -3.72
CA PHE A 26 0.70 -3.16 -4.52
C PHE A 26 1.07 -1.77 -5.08
N ASP A 27 0.14 -0.82 -5.08
CA ASP A 27 0.44 0.57 -5.42
C ASP A 27 1.10 1.32 -4.22
N LEU A 28 1.04 0.79 -2.99
CA LEU A 28 1.58 1.44 -1.80
C LEU A 28 3.11 1.63 -1.84
N PRO A 29 3.94 0.61 -2.18
CA PRO A 29 5.39 0.82 -2.31
C PRO A 29 5.74 1.83 -3.40
N ARG A 30 5.03 1.79 -4.53
CA ARG A 30 5.19 2.75 -5.65
C ARG A 30 4.90 4.17 -5.21
N ILE A 31 3.77 4.38 -4.53
CA ILE A 31 3.36 5.68 -4.00
C ILE A 31 4.37 6.18 -2.98
N ALA A 32 4.80 5.33 -2.05
CA ALA A 32 5.71 5.73 -0.99
C ALA A 32 7.09 6.16 -1.52
N VAL A 33 7.65 5.39 -2.45
CA VAL A 33 8.90 5.73 -3.12
C VAL A 33 8.75 7.02 -3.93
N ALA A 34 7.72 7.10 -4.78
CA ALA A 34 7.49 8.29 -5.61
C ALA A 34 7.29 9.56 -4.76
N LEU A 35 6.58 9.48 -3.65
CA LEU A 35 6.38 10.64 -2.78
C LEU A 35 7.69 11.13 -2.14
N THR A 36 8.67 10.24 -1.94
CA THR A 36 9.99 10.58 -1.39
C THR A 36 10.91 11.22 -2.45
N ASP A 37 10.60 11.05 -3.73
CA ASP A 37 11.33 11.64 -4.85
C ASP A 37 10.75 13.01 -5.27
N PRO A 38 11.56 14.09 -5.39
CA PRO A 38 11.06 15.42 -5.78
C PRO A 38 10.37 15.46 -7.17
N GLN A 39 10.74 14.55 -8.07
CA GLN A 39 10.21 14.40 -9.42
C GLN A 39 9.11 13.34 -9.50
N LEU A 40 8.68 12.76 -8.38
CA LEU A 40 7.69 11.68 -8.29
C LEU A 40 8.10 10.41 -9.04
N ARG A 41 9.40 10.17 -9.18
CA ARG A 41 9.93 8.97 -9.84
C ARG A 41 10.02 7.81 -8.87
N CYS A 42 9.87 6.60 -9.40
CA CYS A 42 10.15 5.39 -8.66
C CYS A 42 10.95 4.42 -9.53
N SER A 43 11.86 3.68 -8.91
CA SER A 43 12.56 2.56 -9.53
C SER A 43 12.24 1.23 -8.83
N GLY A 44 12.39 0.12 -9.56
CA GLY A 44 12.23 -1.24 -9.01
C GLY A 44 13.09 -1.47 -7.77
N GLU A 45 14.33 -1.01 -7.80
CA GLU A 45 15.27 -1.13 -6.67
C GLU A 45 14.82 -0.34 -5.44
N GLN A 46 14.38 0.91 -5.62
CA GLN A 46 13.88 1.72 -4.52
C GLN A 46 12.63 1.10 -3.88
N MET A 47 11.74 0.52 -4.70
CA MET A 47 10.56 -0.19 -4.20
C MET A 47 10.94 -1.44 -3.42
N LYS A 48 11.90 -2.22 -3.90
CA LYS A 48 12.43 -3.38 -3.18
C LYS A 48 13.01 -2.98 -1.82
N THR A 49 13.87 -1.96 -1.79
CA THR A 49 14.43 -1.44 -0.52
C THR A 49 13.33 -0.92 0.42
N TRP A 50 12.27 -0.30 -0.11
CA TRP A 50 11.14 0.12 0.69
C TRP A 50 10.41 -1.08 1.30
N CYS A 51 10.12 -2.13 0.51
CA CYS A 51 9.49 -3.35 0.97
C CYS A 51 10.32 -4.03 2.05
N GLU A 52 11.62 -4.22 1.84
CA GLU A 52 12.53 -4.83 2.83
C GLU A 52 12.60 -4.04 4.14
N LYS A 53 12.50 -2.70 4.07
CA LYS A 53 12.58 -1.83 5.24
C LYS A 53 11.28 -1.80 6.06
N TRP A 54 10.12 -1.86 5.40
CA TRP A 54 8.84 -1.56 6.03
C TRP A 54 7.90 -2.75 6.14
N ILE A 55 8.08 -3.80 5.33
CA ILE A 55 7.38 -5.08 5.50
C ILE A 55 8.15 -5.90 6.52
N GLY A 56 7.53 -6.16 7.66
CA GLY A 56 8.14 -6.85 8.79
C GLY A 56 7.18 -6.86 9.98
N PRO A 57 7.46 -7.62 11.03
CA PRO A 57 6.57 -7.72 12.18
C PRO A 57 6.34 -6.35 12.82
N PRO A 58 5.10 -5.99 13.18
CA PRO A 58 4.85 -4.84 14.04
C PRO A 58 5.52 -5.13 15.38
N GLY A 59 6.50 -4.31 15.77
CA GLY A 59 7.23 -4.51 17.02
C GLY A 59 6.26 -4.67 18.21
N ALA A 60 6.47 -5.75 18.97
CA ALA A 60 5.89 -6.07 20.28
C ALA A 60 4.58 -5.34 20.63
N GLY A 61 3.41 -5.88 20.23
CA GLY A 61 2.16 -5.35 20.79
C GLY A 61 0.83 -5.81 20.22
N ARG A 62 0.78 -6.48 19.07
CA ARG A 62 -0.47 -7.08 18.58
C ARG A 62 -0.24 -8.54 18.21
N GLN A 63 -1.04 -9.41 18.83
CA GLN A 63 -1.29 -10.77 18.38
C GLN A 63 -1.99 -10.70 17.00
N ALA A 64 -1.26 -10.29 15.97
CA ALA A 64 -1.60 -10.71 14.63
C ALA A 64 -1.27 -12.21 14.55
N PRO A 65 -2.07 -13.03 13.85
CA PRO A 65 -1.63 -14.38 13.49
C PRO A 65 -0.22 -14.25 12.91
N ALA A 66 0.65 -15.22 13.20
CA ALA A 66 2.06 -15.18 12.80
C ALA A 66 2.16 -15.15 11.27
N LEU A 67 1.98 -13.97 10.68
CA LEU A 67 2.16 -13.70 9.29
C LEU A 67 3.62 -14.03 9.01
N ASP A 68 3.85 -14.89 8.03
CA ASP A 68 5.19 -15.16 7.52
C ASP A 68 5.66 -13.92 6.75
N TYR A 69 6.07 -12.88 7.48
CA TYR A 69 6.51 -11.60 6.94
C TYR A 69 7.71 -11.76 6.01
N GLU A 70 8.53 -12.80 6.21
CA GLU A 70 9.65 -13.09 5.31
C GLU A 70 9.15 -13.58 3.95
N ARG A 71 8.22 -14.54 3.94
CA ARG A 71 7.58 -15.00 2.70
C ARG A 71 6.82 -13.86 2.02
N VAL A 72 5.98 -13.14 2.77
CA VAL A 72 5.18 -12.03 2.24
C VAL A 72 6.08 -10.92 1.68
N GLY A 73 7.13 -10.53 2.41
CA GLY A 73 8.11 -9.54 1.97
C GLY A 73 8.81 -9.94 0.68
N ARG A 74 9.22 -11.21 0.55
CA ARG A 74 9.82 -11.76 -0.67
C ARG A 74 8.85 -11.72 -1.85
N THR A 75 7.66 -12.30 -1.69
CA THR A 75 6.64 -12.35 -2.75
C THR A 75 6.21 -10.96 -3.20
N VAL A 76 6.05 -10.02 -2.26
CA VAL A 76 5.70 -8.64 -2.58
C VAL A 76 6.84 -7.95 -3.34
N SER A 77 8.08 -8.11 -2.88
CA SER A 77 9.25 -7.49 -3.53
C SER A 77 9.45 -8.00 -4.96
N GLU A 78 9.28 -9.31 -5.18
CA GLU A 78 9.33 -9.93 -6.50
C GLU A 78 8.23 -9.39 -7.43
N ARG A 79 6.97 -9.38 -6.97
CA ARG A 79 5.83 -8.89 -7.77
C ARG A 79 5.94 -7.41 -8.11
N VAL A 80 6.34 -6.58 -7.15
CA VAL A 80 6.52 -5.13 -7.35
C VAL A 80 7.64 -4.84 -8.35
N THR A 81 8.71 -5.63 -8.33
CA THR A 81 9.83 -5.52 -9.29
C THR A 81 9.41 -5.97 -10.70
N GLN A 82 8.67 -7.07 -10.81
CA GLN A 82 8.20 -7.61 -12.11
C GLN A 82 7.18 -6.69 -12.79
N GLU A 83 6.22 -6.15 -12.03
CA GLU A 83 5.23 -5.22 -12.54
C GLU A 83 5.78 -3.79 -12.74
N GLY A 84 6.93 -3.49 -12.14
CA GLY A 84 7.65 -2.21 -12.26
C GLY A 84 8.38 -2.02 -13.59
N GLY A 85 8.15 -2.87 -14.61
CA GLY A 85 8.83 -2.90 -15.91
C GLY A 85 8.72 -1.64 -16.80
N ALA A 86 8.30 -0.50 -16.25
CA ALA A 86 8.35 0.79 -16.94
C ALA A 86 9.69 1.49 -16.67
N GLY A 87 10.80 0.96 -17.19
CA GLY A 87 12.13 1.59 -17.19
C GLY A 87 12.73 1.96 -15.82
N PRO A 88 14.04 2.24 -15.74
CA PRO A 88 14.59 2.96 -14.60
C PRO A 88 13.98 4.38 -14.60
N ASP A 89 13.38 4.80 -13.48
CA ASP A 89 12.85 6.15 -13.23
C ASP A 89 11.53 6.55 -13.91
N SER A 90 10.51 5.69 -13.88
CA SER A 90 9.16 6.09 -14.27
C SER A 90 8.39 6.78 -13.14
N VAL A 91 7.55 7.75 -13.52
CA VAL A 91 6.55 8.33 -12.62
C VAL A 91 5.34 7.39 -12.58
N PRO A 92 4.92 6.85 -11.42
CA PRO A 92 3.83 5.89 -11.32
C PRO A 92 2.47 6.60 -11.43
N THR A 93 2.20 7.15 -12.61
CA THR A 93 1.08 8.05 -12.89
C THR A 93 -0.26 7.40 -12.56
N ARG A 94 -0.42 6.09 -12.81
CA ARG A 94 -1.66 5.35 -12.48
C ARG A 94 -1.89 5.26 -10.97
N ALA A 95 -0.87 4.90 -10.20
CA ALA A 95 -0.95 4.80 -8.75
C ALA A 95 -1.21 6.16 -8.11
N LEU A 96 -0.49 7.21 -8.56
CA LEU A 96 -0.70 8.59 -8.10
C LEU A 96 -2.10 9.12 -8.47
N ARG A 97 -2.62 8.78 -9.67
CA ARG A 97 -4.00 9.11 -10.05
C ARG A 97 -5.02 8.39 -9.17
N ARG A 98 -4.82 7.11 -8.83
CA ARG A 98 -5.72 6.37 -7.91
C ARG A 98 -5.77 6.98 -6.52
N LEU A 99 -4.60 7.33 -5.97
CA LEU A 99 -4.49 8.06 -4.71
C LEU A 99 -5.29 9.38 -4.75
N ARG A 100 -5.27 10.09 -5.89
CA ARG A 100 -6.06 11.31 -6.10
C ARG A 100 -7.55 11.01 -6.26
N LEU A 101 -7.96 10.06 -7.10
CA LEU A 101 -9.37 9.77 -7.43
C LEU A 101 -10.16 9.28 -6.21
N ARG A 102 -9.56 8.44 -5.35
CA ARG A 102 -10.25 7.97 -4.14
C ARG A 102 -10.46 9.05 -3.09
N ARG A 103 -9.73 10.18 -3.15
CA ARG A 103 -10.09 11.39 -2.37
C ARG A 103 -11.49 11.91 -2.72
N TYR A 104 -11.91 11.77 -3.98
CA TYR A 104 -13.14 12.34 -4.50
C TYR A 104 -14.37 11.42 -4.34
N LEU A 105 -14.18 10.10 -4.29
CA LEU A 105 -15.26 9.11 -4.14
C LEU A 105 -15.75 8.93 -2.68
N ARG A 106 -15.57 9.93 -1.82
CA ARG A 106 -15.95 9.90 -0.40
C ARG A 106 -17.46 9.87 -0.23
N THR A 107 -18.04 8.69 -0.30
CA THR A 107 -19.26 8.33 0.41
C THR A 107 -18.89 7.26 1.42
N PRO A 108 -19.12 7.46 2.72
CA PRO A 108 -18.87 6.42 3.70
C PRO A 108 -19.88 5.30 3.45
N SER A 109 -19.44 4.18 2.87
CA SER A 109 -20.26 2.98 2.81
C SER A 109 -20.45 2.47 4.23
N ARG A 110 -21.64 2.71 4.76
CA ARG A 110 -22.05 2.34 6.11
C ARG A 110 -22.35 0.84 6.12
N GLY A 111 -21.43 0.05 6.67
CA GLY A 111 -21.69 -1.27 7.22
C GLY A 111 -21.85 -2.41 6.21
N PHE A 112 -20.74 -3.08 5.91
CA PHE A 112 -20.77 -4.52 5.63
C PHE A 112 -20.23 -5.24 6.87
N PRO A 113 -20.95 -6.23 7.43
CA PRO A 113 -20.39 -7.04 8.49
C PRO A 113 -19.24 -7.85 7.88
N ALA A 114 -18.03 -7.68 8.42
CA ALA A 114 -16.85 -8.46 8.06
C ALA A 114 -17.15 -9.95 8.35
N ARG A 115 -17.69 -10.66 7.37
CA ARG A 115 -17.74 -12.12 7.37
C ARG A 115 -16.31 -12.60 7.18
N HIS A 116 -15.60 -12.70 8.30
CA HIS A 116 -14.40 -13.53 8.40
C HIS A 116 -14.84 -14.96 8.08
N GLY A 117 -14.72 -15.33 6.81
CA GLY A 117 -14.97 -16.69 6.39
C GLY A 117 -13.91 -17.57 7.03
N GLU A 118 -14.28 -18.37 8.02
CA GLU A 118 -13.39 -19.31 8.71
C GLU A 118 -12.85 -20.44 7.81
N ASN A 119 -13.10 -20.38 6.49
CA ASN A 119 -12.61 -21.34 5.49
C ASN A 119 -12.31 -20.61 4.17
N LEU A 120 -11.30 -19.75 4.15
CA LEU A 120 -10.81 -19.15 2.91
C LEU A 120 -9.89 -20.13 2.16
N PRO A 121 -10.00 -20.24 0.83
CA PRO A 121 -9.04 -20.98 0.04
C PRO A 121 -7.65 -20.34 0.18
N PRO A 122 -6.55 -21.12 0.07
CA PRO A 122 -5.19 -20.65 0.39
C PRO A 122 -4.76 -19.38 -0.35
N GLN A 123 -5.24 -19.19 -1.58
CA GLN A 123 -4.95 -18.03 -2.42
C GLN A 123 -5.62 -16.75 -1.90
N GLU A 124 -6.81 -16.86 -1.32
CA GLU A 124 -7.53 -15.73 -0.74
C GLU A 124 -6.93 -15.33 0.60
N THR A 125 -6.48 -16.31 1.39
CA THR A 125 -5.70 -16.08 2.62
C THR A 125 -4.42 -15.32 2.29
N GLU A 126 -3.65 -15.76 1.30
CA GLU A 126 -2.42 -15.08 0.88
C GLU A 126 -2.67 -13.62 0.45
N ALA A 127 -3.76 -13.35 -0.26
CA ALA A 127 -4.14 -12.00 -0.66
C ALA A 127 -4.43 -11.10 0.56
N VAL A 128 -5.15 -11.59 1.56
CA VAL A 128 -5.42 -10.86 2.80
C VAL A 128 -4.13 -10.61 3.59
N GLU A 129 -3.26 -11.60 3.69
CA GLU A 129 -1.96 -11.48 4.36
C GLU A 129 -1.07 -10.41 3.70
N MET A 130 -0.96 -10.44 2.37
CA MET A 130 -0.19 -9.45 1.60
C MET A 130 -0.76 -8.04 1.75
N CYS A 131 -2.09 -7.88 1.64
CA CYS A 131 -2.71 -6.56 1.80
C CYS A 131 -2.51 -6.01 3.21
N THR A 132 -2.70 -6.85 4.23
CA THR A 132 -2.51 -6.46 5.64
C THR A 132 -1.07 -6.01 5.87
N ALA A 133 -0.09 -6.80 5.44
CA ALA A 133 1.32 -6.46 5.60
C ALA A 133 1.70 -5.15 4.89
N LEU A 134 1.18 -4.91 3.68
CA LEU A 134 1.42 -3.69 2.91
C LEU A 134 0.75 -2.45 3.54
N VAL A 135 -0.48 -2.58 4.04
CA VAL A 135 -1.18 -1.51 4.75
C VAL A 135 -0.44 -1.15 6.04
N GLU A 136 -0.03 -2.14 6.83
CA GLU A 136 0.75 -1.90 8.06
C GLU A 136 2.13 -1.31 7.78
N ALA A 137 2.82 -1.77 6.73
CA ALA A 137 4.07 -1.19 6.27
C ALA A 137 3.89 0.29 5.89
N ALA A 138 2.86 0.62 5.11
CA ALA A 138 2.57 1.99 4.70
C ALA A 138 2.21 2.89 5.89
N ARG A 139 1.41 2.39 6.86
CA ARG A 139 1.11 3.11 8.11
C ARG A 139 2.39 3.43 8.89
N ARG A 140 3.29 2.44 9.05
CA ARG A 140 4.57 2.62 9.75
C ARG A 140 5.51 3.58 9.02
N TRP A 141 5.64 3.44 7.71
CA TRP A 141 6.44 4.35 6.89
C TRP A 141 5.97 5.79 7.05
N TYR A 142 4.64 6.02 6.96
CA TYR A 142 4.09 7.36 7.12
C TYR A 142 4.34 7.92 8.52
N ALA A 143 4.04 7.13 9.57
CA ALA A 143 4.17 7.58 10.95
C ALA A 143 5.61 7.80 11.41
N ARG A 144 6.58 7.01 10.89
CA ARG A 144 7.99 7.06 11.33
C ARG A 144 8.90 7.89 10.43
N SER A 145 8.49 8.17 9.20
CA SER A 145 9.34 8.84 8.21
C SER A 145 8.56 9.91 7.44
N ALA A 146 7.51 9.52 6.74
CA ALA A 146 6.93 10.37 5.70
C ALA A 146 6.18 11.60 6.25
N CYS A 147 5.64 11.54 7.47
CA CYS A 147 4.99 12.67 8.11
C CYS A 147 5.96 13.83 8.45
N HIS A 148 7.24 13.53 8.61
CA HIS A 148 8.29 14.51 8.93
C HIS A 148 9.12 14.90 7.69
N ASP A 149 8.94 14.20 6.57
CA ASP A 149 9.67 14.45 5.33
C ASP A 149 9.01 15.59 4.53
N THR A 150 9.74 16.69 4.35
CA THR A 150 9.26 17.88 3.64
C THR A 150 8.99 17.62 2.16
N THR A 151 9.73 16.74 1.52
CA THR A 151 9.52 16.35 0.12
C THR A 151 8.21 15.60 -0.02
N VAL A 152 7.97 14.63 0.87
CA VAL A 152 6.70 13.89 0.91
C VAL A 152 5.52 14.81 1.15
N GLN A 153 5.60 15.69 2.15
CA GLN A 153 4.50 16.62 2.44
C GLN A 153 4.24 17.60 1.27
N SER A 154 5.30 18.10 0.64
CA SER A 154 5.19 18.98 -0.52
C SER A 154 4.56 18.26 -1.72
N ASN A 155 4.96 17.02 -1.98
CA ASN A 155 4.41 16.20 -3.05
C ASN A 155 2.93 15.83 -2.80
N LEU A 156 2.57 15.47 -1.56
CA LEU A 156 1.18 15.26 -1.17
C LEU A 156 0.33 16.53 -1.36
N ALA A 157 0.87 17.70 -1.00
CA ALA A 157 0.20 18.98 -1.22
C ALA A 157 0.03 19.29 -2.72
N ARG A 158 1.06 19.06 -3.55
CA ARG A 158 0.99 19.21 -5.03
C ARG A 158 -0.10 18.32 -5.63
N LEU A 159 -0.15 17.05 -5.24
CA LEU A 159 -1.19 16.11 -5.67
C LEU A 159 -2.60 16.52 -5.19
N ALA A 160 -2.67 17.25 -4.08
CA ALA A 160 -3.93 17.75 -3.54
C ALA A 160 -4.47 19.00 -4.27
N VAL A 161 -3.59 19.79 -4.89
CA VAL A 161 -3.92 21.08 -5.53
C VAL A 161 -4.13 20.96 -7.04
N LEU A 162 -3.38 20.08 -7.72
CA LEU A 162 -3.64 19.78 -9.12
C LEU A 162 -5.09 19.28 -9.23
N ARG A 163 -5.95 20.05 -9.88
CA ARG A 163 -7.34 19.71 -10.22
C ARG A 163 -7.33 19.16 -11.63
#